data_AF-V7C7A3-F1
#
_entry.id   AF-V7C7A3-F1
#
_cell.length_a   1.000
_cell.length_b   1.000
_cell.length_c   1.000
_cell.angle_alpha   90.00
_cell.angle_beta   90.00
_cell.angle_gamma   90.00
#
_symmetry.space_group_name_H-M   'P 1'
#
loop_
_entity.id
_entity.type
_entity.pdbx_description
1 polymer ?
#
loop_
_entity_poly.entity_id
_entity_poly.type
_entity_poly.pdbx_seq_one_letter_code
_entity_poly.pdbx_strand_id
1 'polypeptide(L)'
;MEAQLGGSGSGPERDKSTAPPSSSPISVVSAFWKDFELEKEKSVLDEQGLRIAENQENSQKNRRKLAENTRDFRKASPEDKLSLFSSLLKGYQEEVDNLTKRAKFGENAFLNIYQKLYEAPDPYPALASIAEQDLKLSELESENRKMKVELEEFRTEATHLKNQQATIRRLEERNRQLEQQMEEKVKEIVEIKQRSLAEENQKTLEVLKE
;
A
#
# COMPACT_ATOMS: atom_id res chain seq x y z
N MET A 1 -36.24 54.04 3.20
CA MET A 1 -34.85 53.94 3.66
C MET A 1 -34.66 52.51 4.17
N GLU A 2 -33.47 51.97 3.91
CA GLU A 2 -33.00 50.60 4.21
C GLU A 2 -33.55 49.46 3.34
N ALA A 3 -32.79 48.46 2.92
CA ALA A 3 -31.41 48.36 2.43
C ALA A 3 -31.29 46.96 1.78
N GLN A 4 -30.44 46.89 0.76
CA GLN A 4 -29.93 45.77 -0.04
C GLN A 4 -29.73 44.42 0.71
N LEU A 5 -29.82 43.31 -0.05
CA LEU A 5 -28.88 42.17 -0.19
C LEU A 5 -29.63 41.11 -1.04
N GLY A 6 -29.21 40.65 -2.23
CA GLY A 6 -27.91 40.11 -2.61
C GLY A 6 -28.10 38.60 -2.88
N GLY A 7 -28.09 38.16 -4.14
CA GLY A 7 -28.35 36.76 -4.51
C GLY A 7 -27.99 36.42 -5.96
N SER A 8 -26.69 36.27 -6.21
CA SER A 8 -26.01 35.46 -7.24
C SER A 8 -26.81 34.21 -7.67
N GLY A 9 -27.01 33.91 -8.95
CA GLY A 9 -25.97 33.51 -9.89
C GLY A 9 -26.19 32.03 -10.27
N SER A 10 -27.13 31.76 -11.17
CA SER A 10 -27.47 30.42 -11.65
C SER A 10 -26.80 30.18 -13.01
N GLY A 11 -25.64 29.54 -13.02
CA GLY A 11 -25.01 28.98 -14.22
C GLY A 11 -25.19 27.46 -14.23
N PRO A 12 -25.55 26.82 -15.36
CA PRO A 12 -25.71 25.38 -15.41
C PRO A 12 -24.34 24.70 -15.43
N GLU A 13 -24.15 23.72 -14.55
CA GLU A 13 -22.96 22.88 -14.50
C GLU A 13 -22.77 22.18 -15.85
N ARG A 14 -21.65 22.50 -16.53
CA ARG A 14 -21.19 21.78 -17.72
C ARG A 14 -20.57 20.46 -17.27
N ASP A 15 -21.22 19.39 -17.67
CA ASP A 15 -20.65 18.14 -18.20
C ASP A 15 -19.13 18.00 -18.02
N LYS A 16 -18.71 17.28 -16.96
CA LYS A 16 -17.35 16.75 -16.88
C LYS A 16 -17.28 15.56 -17.82
N SER A 17 -16.80 15.84 -19.02
CA SER A 17 -16.40 14.88 -20.02
C SER A 17 -15.55 13.76 -19.42
N THR A 18 -15.95 12.54 -19.73
CA THR A 18 -15.20 11.28 -19.58
C THR A 18 -13.75 11.43 -20.03
N ALA A 19 -12.83 11.62 -19.09
CA ALA A 19 -11.43 11.33 -19.30
C ALA A 19 -11.24 9.81 -19.27
N PRO A 20 -10.43 9.21 -20.18
CA PRO A 20 -10.07 7.81 -20.08
C PRO A 20 -9.39 7.56 -18.72
N PRO A 21 -9.49 6.36 -18.13
CA PRO A 21 -8.82 6.08 -16.87
C PRO A 21 -7.32 6.25 -17.11
N SER A 22 -6.74 7.28 -16.52
CA SER A 22 -5.29 7.42 -16.43
C SER A 22 -4.80 6.16 -15.73
N SER A 23 -4.19 5.25 -16.48
CA SER A 23 -3.62 4.02 -15.93
C SER A 23 -2.68 4.39 -14.78
N SER A 24 -2.89 3.81 -13.61
CA SER A 24 -2.05 4.06 -12.44
C SER A 24 -0.57 3.84 -12.80
N PRO A 25 0.38 4.67 -12.33
CA PRO A 25 1.82 4.49 -12.61
C PRO A 25 2.30 3.06 -12.38
N ILE A 26 1.78 2.38 -11.34
CA ILE A 26 2.10 0.99 -11.05
C ILE A 26 1.64 0.02 -12.15
N SER A 27 0.49 0.28 -12.78
CA SER A 27 -0.05 -0.57 -13.84
C SER A 27 0.78 -0.47 -15.11
N VAL A 28 1.23 0.74 -15.44
CA VAL A 28 2.11 0.99 -16.61
C VAL A 28 3.45 0.31 -16.41
N VAL A 29 4.09 0.53 -15.27
CA VAL A 29 5.38 -0.07 -14.92
C VAL A 29 5.26 -1.60 -14.89
N SER A 30 4.23 -2.13 -14.22
CA SER A 30 4.02 -3.58 -14.13
C SER A 30 3.79 -4.25 -15.49
N ALA A 31 3.00 -3.62 -16.38
CA ALA A 31 2.77 -4.14 -17.72
C ALA A 31 4.08 -4.18 -18.53
N PHE A 32 4.83 -3.08 -18.54
CA PHE A 32 6.10 -3.03 -19.25
C PHE A 32 7.08 -4.11 -18.76
N TRP A 33 7.33 -4.19 -17.45
CA TRP A 33 8.33 -5.12 -16.91
C TRP A 33 7.92 -6.59 -17.04
N LYS A 34 6.62 -6.86 -17.14
CA LYS A 34 6.10 -8.18 -17.48
C LYS A 34 6.42 -8.54 -18.93
N ASP A 35 6.12 -7.64 -19.86
CA ASP A 35 6.33 -7.86 -21.30
C ASP A 35 7.82 -7.81 -21.69
N PHE A 36 8.62 -7.01 -20.98
CA PHE A 36 10.06 -6.94 -21.15
C PHE A 36 10.77 -8.25 -20.78
N GLU A 37 10.16 -9.10 -19.94
CA GLU A 37 10.71 -10.41 -19.55
C GLU A 37 12.20 -10.34 -19.14
N LEU A 38 12.53 -9.53 -18.13
CA LEU A 38 13.92 -9.21 -17.76
C LEU A 38 14.86 -10.43 -17.71
N GLU A 39 14.39 -11.58 -17.24
CA GLU A 39 15.24 -12.78 -17.14
C GLU A 39 15.63 -13.37 -18.51
N LYS A 40 14.73 -13.29 -19.48
CA LYS A 40 15.01 -13.68 -20.87
C LYS A 40 16.01 -12.72 -21.50
N GLU A 41 15.85 -11.42 -21.27
CA GLU A 41 16.79 -10.40 -21.76
C GLU A 41 18.19 -10.55 -21.15
N LYS A 42 18.29 -10.89 -19.86
CA LYS A 42 19.58 -11.23 -19.24
C LYS A 42 20.25 -12.41 -19.93
N SER A 43 19.51 -13.48 -20.23
CA SER A 43 20.08 -14.63 -20.93
C SER A 43 20.62 -14.25 -22.32
N VAL A 44 19.95 -13.34 -23.04
CA VAL A 44 20.43 -12.81 -24.31
C VAL A 44 21.70 -11.98 -24.13
N LEU A 45 21.76 -11.13 -23.09
CA LEU A 45 22.95 -10.35 -22.76
C LEU A 45 24.14 -11.23 -22.37
N ASP A 46 23.90 -12.32 -21.64
CA ASP A 46 24.94 -13.28 -21.27
C ASP A 46 25.52 -13.96 -22.52
N GLU A 47 24.66 -14.41 -23.45
CA GLU A 47 25.11 -14.98 -24.73
C GLU A 47 25.93 -13.97 -25.54
N GLN A 48 25.48 -12.72 -25.60
CA GLN A 48 26.21 -11.64 -26.27
C GLN A 48 27.57 -11.38 -25.60
N GLY A 49 27.63 -11.38 -24.26
CA GLY A 49 28.85 -11.20 -23.48
C GLY A 49 29.87 -12.31 -23.74
N LEU A 50 29.42 -13.57 -23.75
CA LEU A 50 30.27 -14.71 -24.10
C LEU A 50 30.83 -14.59 -25.51
N ARG A 51 29.99 -14.20 -26.48
CA ARG A 51 30.39 -14.02 -27.87
C ARG A 51 31.36 -12.85 -28.06
N ILE A 52 31.24 -11.78 -27.27
CA ILE A 52 32.21 -10.68 -27.24
C ILE A 52 33.57 -11.20 -26.75
N ALA A 53 33.59 -11.96 -25.66
CA ALA A 53 34.82 -12.53 -25.11
C ALA A 53 35.50 -13.46 -26.13
N GLU A 54 34.75 -14.34 -26.78
CA GLU A 54 35.23 -15.23 -27.83
C GLU A 54 35.82 -14.43 -29.01
N ASN A 55 35.10 -13.41 -29.49
CA ASN A 55 35.57 -12.54 -30.57
C ASN A 55 36.86 -11.78 -30.20
N GLN A 56 37.02 -11.41 -28.93
CA GLN A 56 38.23 -10.77 -28.44
C GLN A 56 39.40 -11.75 -28.42
N GLU A 57 39.21 -12.97 -27.93
CA GLU A 57 40.23 -14.02 -27.94
C GLU A 57 40.66 -14.38 -29.36
N ASN A 58 39.70 -14.57 -30.27
CA ASN A 58 39.97 -14.89 -31.67
C ASN A 58 40.77 -13.79 -32.38
N SER A 59 40.44 -12.52 -32.17
CA SER A 59 41.21 -11.41 -32.75
C SER A 59 42.63 -11.34 -32.17
N GLN A 60 42.85 -11.67 -30.89
CA GLN A 60 44.20 -11.76 -30.34
C GLN A 60 45.01 -12.89 -30.99
N LYS A 61 44.40 -14.07 -31.17
CA LYS A 61 45.04 -15.21 -31.86
C LYS A 61 45.38 -14.86 -33.31
N ASN A 62 44.43 -14.29 -34.06
CA ASN A 62 44.64 -13.88 -35.45
C ASN A 62 45.74 -12.83 -35.58
N ARG A 63 45.75 -11.83 -34.70
CA ARG A 63 46.79 -10.79 -34.68
C ARG A 63 48.18 -11.37 -34.45
N ARG A 64 48.32 -12.32 -33.52
CA ARG A 64 49.60 -13.03 -33.26
C ARG A 64 50.03 -13.81 -34.51
N LYS A 65 49.13 -14.58 -35.11
CA LYS A 65 49.39 -15.34 -36.34
C LYS A 65 49.82 -14.44 -37.50
N LEU A 66 49.17 -13.29 -37.69
CA LEU A 66 49.57 -12.32 -38.71
C LEU A 66 50.95 -11.72 -38.45
N ALA A 67 51.29 -11.41 -37.20
CA ALA A 67 52.61 -10.92 -36.85
C ALA A 67 53.71 -11.95 -37.15
N GLU A 68 53.46 -13.22 -36.85
CA GLU A 68 54.36 -14.34 -37.17
C GLU A 68 54.52 -14.51 -38.69
N ASN A 69 53.41 -14.62 -39.43
CA ASN A 69 53.43 -14.75 -40.89
C ASN A 69 54.15 -13.57 -41.57
N THR A 70 53.98 -12.35 -41.05
CA THR A 70 54.67 -11.15 -41.56
C THR A 70 56.17 -11.20 -41.30
N ARG A 71 56.57 -11.69 -40.13
CA ARG A 71 57.99 -11.88 -39.78
C ARG A 71 58.63 -12.95 -40.67
N ASP A 72 57.93 -14.04 -40.92
CA ASP A 72 58.44 -15.17 -41.70
C ASP A 72 58.53 -14.79 -43.19
N PHE A 73 57.53 -14.08 -43.72
CA PHE A 73 57.59 -13.45 -45.05
C PHE A 73 58.80 -12.52 -45.19
N ARG A 74 59.13 -11.73 -44.16
CA ARG A 74 60.29 -10.82 -44.20
C ARG A 74 61.62 -11.59 -44.32
N LYS A 75 61.71 -12.75 -43.68
CA LYS A 75 62.90 -13.63 -43.65
C LYS A 75 63.02 -14.55 -44.87
N ALA A 76 61.93 -14.75 -45.62
CA ALA A 76 61.89 -15.63 -46.77
C ALA A 76 62.82 -15.17 -47.92
N SER A 77 63.26 -16.12 -48.75
CA SER A 77 64.01 -15.87 -49.97
C SER A 77 63.16 -15.08 -51.00
N PRO A 78 63.77 -14.42 -52.00
CA PRO A 78 63.01 -13.76 -53.07
C PRO A 78 62.03 -14.69 -53.80
N GLU A 79 62.42 -15.94 -54.04
CA GLU A 79 61.60 -16.95 -54.71
C GLU A 79 60.40 -17.36 -53.85
N ASP A 80 60.59 -17.53 -52.53
CA ASP A 80 59.53 -17.93 -51.60
C ASP A 80 58.57 -16.78 -51.24
N LYS A 81 59.02 -15.52 -51.33
CA LYS A 81 58.15 -14.36 -51.07
C LYS A 81 56.95 -14.32 -52.01
N LEU A 82 57.15 -14.61 -53.30
CA LEU A 82 56.04 -14.62 -54.26
C LEU A 82 54.94 -15.63 -53.89
N SER A 83 55.31 -16.80 -53.36
CA SER A 83 54.34 -17.83 -52.93
C SER A 83 53.64 -17.46 -51.62
N LEU A 84 54.36 -16.87 -50.66
CA LEU A 84 53.83 -16.48 -49.35
C LEU A 84 52.96 -15.22 -49.37
N PHE A 85 53.21 -14.30 -50.32
CA PHE A 85 52.53 -13.00 -50.39
C PHE A 85 51.01 -13.13 -50.48
N SER A 86 50.52 -14.03 -51.34
CA SER A 86 49.08 -14.23 -51.55
C SER A 86 48.37 -14.70 -50.27
N SER A 87 49.01 -15.59 -49.51
CA SER A 87 48.49 -16.08 -48.23
C SER A 87 48.50 -14.98 -47.16
N LEU A 88 49.58 -14.21 -47.09
CA LEU A 88 49.71 -13.10 -46.14
C LEU A 88 48.66 -12.01 -46.41
N LEU A 89 48.49 -11.60 -47.66
CA LEU A 89 47.49 -10.60 -48.05
C LEU A 89 46.07 -11.06 -47.69
N LYS A 90 45.75 -12.33 -47.98
CA LYS A 90 44.45 -12.91 -47.63
C LYS A 90 44.21 -12.90 -46.12
N GLY A 91 45.22 -13.24 -45.31
CA GLY A 91 45.11 -13.18 -43.85
C GLY A 91 44.84 -11.77 -43.33
N TYR A 92 45.47 -10.75 -43.90
CA TYR A 92 45.18 -9.35 -43.54
C TYR A 92 43.76 -8.92 -43.92
N GLN A 93 43.30 -9.30 -45.11
CA GLN A 93 41.91 -9.04 -45.55
C GLN A 93 40.90 -9.70 -44.60
N GLU A 94 41.10 -10.98 -44.27
CA GLU A 94 40.24 -11.71 -43.35
C GLU A 94 40.18 -11.06 -41.96
N GLU A 95 41.31 -10.59 -41.41
CA GLU A 95 41.30 -9.90 -40.12
C GLU A 95 40.58 -8.55 -40.18
N VAL A 96 40.73 -7.77 -41.26
CA VAL A 96 39.98 -6.51 -41.44
C VAL A 96 38.46 -6.76 -41.49
N ASP A 97 38.03 -7.79 -42.22
CA ASP A 97 36.63 -8.19 -42.27
C ASP A 97 36.12 -8.65 -40.90
N ASN A 98 36.93 -9.43 -40.17
CA ASN A 98 36.59 -9.90 -38.82
C ASN A 98 36.49 -8.75 -37.82
N LEU A 99 37.39 -7.76 -37.90
CA LEU A 99 37.32 -6.54 -37.08
C LEU A 99 36.03 -5.77 -37.35
N THR A 100 35.64 -5.64 -38.62
CA THR A 100 34.39 -4.98 -39.03
C THR A 100 33.16 -5.73 -38.51
N LYS A 101 33.14 -7.07 -38.63
CA LYS A 101 32.06 -7.91 -38.10
C LYS A 101 31.94 -7.78 -36.58
N ARG A 102 33.07 -7.80 -35.86
CA ARG A 102 33.10 -7.65 -34.40
C ARG A 102 32.58 -6.28 -33.95
N ALA A 103 33.01 -5.20 -34.63
CA ALA A 103 32.54 -3.85 -34.33
C ALA A 103 31.02 -3.75 -34.48
N LYS A 104 30.48 -4.18 -35.63
CA LYS A 104 29.04 -4.22 -35.87
C LYS A 104 28.28 -5.07 -34.85
N PHE A 105 28.84 -6.21 -34.45
CA PHE A 105 28.22 -7.05 -33.42
C PHE A 105 28.10 -6.31 -32.09
N GLY A 106 29.19 -5.67 -31.63
CA GLY A 106 29.19 -4.90 -30.38
C GLY A 106 28.25 -3.70 -30.43
N GLU A 107 28.24 -2.95 -31.53
CA GLU A 107 27.34 -1.81 -31.74
C GLU A 107 25.86 -2.24 -31.70
N ASN A 108 25.51 -3.32 -32.40
CA ASN A 108 24.14 -3.83 -32.41
C ASN A 108 23.70 -4.37 -31.04
N ALA A 109 24.59 -5.08 -30.32
CA ALA A 109 24.31 -5.55 -28.96
C ALA A 109 24.02 -4.36 -28.02
N PHE A 110 24.84 -3.32 -28.08
CA PHE A 110 24.64 -2.10 -27.29
C PHE A 110 23.34 -1.36 -27.64
N LEU A 111 23.08 -1.13 -28.93
CA LEU A 111 21.89 -0.39 -29.36
C LEU A 111 20.59 -1.13 -29.03
N ASN A 112 20.60 -2.46 -29.11
CA ASN A 112 19.46 -3.30 -28.73
C ASN A 112 19.06 -3.06 -27.26
N ILE A 113 20.01 -3.16 -26.32
CA ILE A 113 19.70 -2.92 -24.91
C ILE A 113 19.39 -1.45 -24.62
N TYR A 114 20.11 -0.52 -25.26
CA TYR A 114 19.86 0.91 -25.10
C TYR A 114 18.43 1.28 -25.48
N GLN A 115 17.93 0.80 -26.64
CA GLN A 115 16.58 1.11 -27.09
C GLN A 115 15.54 0.55 -26.11
N LYS A 116 15.67 -0.71 -25.69
CA LYS A 116 14.70 -1.32 -24.77
C LYS A 116 14.67 -0.62 -23.40
N LEU A 117 15.83 -0.22 -22.87
CA LEU A 117 15.90 0.51 -21.61
C LEU A 117 15.42 1.96 -21.75
N TYR A 118 15.60 2.58 -22.92
CA TYR A 118 15.09 3.93 -23.19
C TYR A 118 13.57 3.97 -23.21
N GLU A 119 12.93 2.90 -23.72
CA GLU A 119 11.47 2.74 -23.74
C GLU A 119 10.89 2.32 -22.38
N ALA A 120 11.74 1.93 -21.41
CA ALA A 120 11.30 1.48 -20.10
C ALA A 120 10.73 2.65 -19.28
N PRO A 121 9.52 2.53 -18.71
CA PRO A 121 8.99 3.52 -17.80
C PRO A 121 9.82 3.55 -16.52
N ASP A 122 10.08 4.75 -16.01
CA ASP A 122 10.75 4.94 -14.72
C ASP A 122 9.95 4.23 -13.60
N PRO A 123 10.54 3.24 -12.90
CA PRO A 123 9.85 2.54 -11.82
C PRO A 123 9.71 3.39 -10.55
N TYR A 124 10.52 4.44 -10.36
CA TYR A 124 10.58 5.19 -9.11
C TYR A 124 9.23 5.84 -8.71
N PRO A 125 8.50 6.54 -9.60
CA PRO A 125 7.21 7.13 -9.24
C PRO A 125 6.17 6.09 -8.78
N ALA A 126 6.16 4.90 -9.41
CA ALA A 126 5.27 3.82 -8.99
C ALA A 126 5.64 3.29 -7.61
N LEU A 127 6.94 3.04 -7.35
CA LEU A 127 7.42 2.56 -6.06
C LEU A 127 7.18 3.58 -4.93
N ALA A 128 7.39 4.86 -5.20
CA ALA A 128 7.12 5.94 -4.25
C ALA A 128 5.63 5.99 -3.89
N SER A 129 4.73 5.87 -4.88
CA SER A 129 3.29 5.83 -4.66
C SER A 129 2.86 4.61 -3.81
N ILE A 130 3.49 3.44 -4.00
CA ILE A 130 3.20 2.26 -3.19
C ILE A 130 3.64 2.49 -1.75
N ALA A 131 4.85 3.02 -1.54
CA ALA A 131 5.37 3.27 -0.20
C ALA A 131 4.50 4.26 0.58
N GLU A 132 3.99 5.31 -0.08
CA GLU A 132 3.04 6.24 0.51
C GLU A 132 1.69 5.58 0.85
N GLN A 133 1.17 4.74 -0.05
CA GLN A 133 -0.06 3.97 0.19
C GLN A 133 0.09 2.99 1.35
N ASP A 134 1.23 2.30 1.46
CA ASP A 134 1.51 1.37 2.55
C ASP A 134 1.59 2.07 3.91
N LEU A 135 2.22 3.25 3.96
CA LEU A 135 2.20 4.10 5.15
C LEU A 135 0.77 4.48 5.52
N LYS A 136 -0.02 4.94 4.53
CA LYS A 136 -1.40 5.34 4.79
C LYS A 136 -2.28 4.18 5.25
N LEU A 137 -2.07 3.00 4.68
CA LEU A 137 -2.77 1.78 5.07
C LEU A 137 -2.44 1.38 6.51
N SER A 138 -1.17 1.47 6.91
CA SER A 138 -0.74 1.22 8.29
C SER A 138 -1.39 2.17 9.30
N GLU A 139 -1.45 3.47 8.97
CA GLU A 139 -2.15 4.47 9.80
C GLU A 139 -3.63 4.12 9.95
N LEU A 140 -4.32 3.85 8.83
CA LEU A 140 -5.74 3.51 8.82
C LEU A 140 -6.02 2.21 9.59
N GLU A 141 -5.15 1.21 9.50
CA GLU A 141 -5.28 -0.01 10.31
C GLU A 141 -5.15 0.27 11.80
N SER A 142 -4.22 1.14 12.20
CA SER A 142 -4.03 1.55 13.59
C SER A 142 -5.25 2.29 14.14
N GLU A 143 -5.76 3.25 13.38
CA GLU A 143 -6.99 3.98 13.72
C GLU A 143 -8.20 3.04 13.80
N ASN A 144 -8.32 2.10 12.84
CA ASN A 144 -9.40 1.12 12.85
C ASN A 144 -9.36 0.21 14.09
N ARG A 145 -8.16 -0.20 14.53
CA ARG A 145 -7.99 -0.96 15.78
C ARG A 145 -8.40 -0.14 17.00
N LYS A 146 -7.99 1.14 17.09
CA LYS A 146 -8.37 2.04 18.20
C LYS A 146 -9.89 2.22 18.26
N MET A 147 -10.52 2.53 17.13
CA MET A 147 -11.98 2.67 17.06
C MET A 147 -12.72 1.39 17.46
N LYS A 148 -12.20 0.22 17.11
CA LYS A 148 -12.78 -1.07 17.55
C LYS A 148 -12.70 -1.26 19.06
N VAL A 149 -11.58 -0.87 19.69
CA VAL A 149 -11.42 -0.94 21.15
C VAL A 149 -12.40 0.01 21.84
N GLU A 150 -12.42 1.28 21.44
CA GLU A 150 -13.34 2.29 22.00
C GLU A 150 -14.80 1.88 21.86
N LEU A 151 -15.16 1.31 20.70
CA LEU A 151 -16.53 0.83 20.46
C LEU A 151 -16.91 -0.32 21.40
N GLU A 152 -15.97 -1.21 21.70
CA GLU A 152 -16.21 -2.30 22.64
C GLU A 152 -16.29 -1.79 24.09
N GLU A 153 -15.46 -0.83 24.48
CA GLU A 153 -15.57 -0.14 25.77
C GLU A 153 -16.94 0.52 25.94
N PHE A 154 -17.41 1.29 24.95
CA PHE A 154 -18.75 1.89 24.99
C PHE A 154 -19.88 0.84 25.07
N ARG A 155 -19.73 -0.31 24.41
CA ARG A 155 -20.71 -1.41 24.53
C ARG A 155 -20.74 -2.00 25.93
N THR A 156 -19.57 -2.19 26.55
CA THR A 156 -19.50 -2.68 27.93
C THR A 156 -20.11 -1.68 28.91
N GLU A 157 -19.83 -0.39 28.75
CA GLU A 157 -20.38 0.68 29.58
C GLU A 157 -21.91 0.78 29.40
N ALA A 158 -22.42 0.74 28.17
CA ALA A 158 -23.86 0.75 27.90
C ALA A 158 -24.57 -0.43 28.56
N THR A 159 -23.96 -1.62 28.55
CA THR A 159 -24.48 -2.81 29.23
C THR A 159 -24.50 -2.61 30.75
N HIS A 160 -23.43 -2.05 31.31
CA HIS A 160 -23.33 -1.75 32.73
C HIS A 160 -24.37 -0.72 33.17
N LEU A 161 -24.53 0.38 32.44
CA LEU A 161 -25.55 1.40 32.69
C LEU A 161 -26.97 0.83 32.65
N LYS A 162 -27.27 -0.06 31.70
CA LYS A 162 -28.57 -0.75 31.62
C LYS A 162 -28.83 -1.60 32.87
N ASN A 163 -27.82 -2.30 33.37
CA ASN A 163 -27.92 -3.10 34.60
C ASN A 163 -28.11 -2.22 35.84
N GLN A 164 -27.39 -1.10 35.92
CA GLN A 164 -27.58 -0.11 36.98
C GLN A 164 -28.99 0.47 36.95
N GLN A 165 -29.50 0.84 35.78
CA GLN A 165 -30.85 1.36 35.63
C GLN A 165 -31.93 0.34 36.07
N ALA A 166 -31.73 -0.95 35.78
CA ALA A 166 -32.60 -2.01 36.28
C ALA A 166 -32.55 -2.13 37.81
N THR A 167 -31.37 -1.95 38.41
CA THR A 167 -31.19 -1.97 39.87
C THR A 167 -31.86 -0.77 40.53
N ILE A 168 -31.68 0.43 39.97
CA ILE A 168 -32.32 1.67 40.45
C ILE A 168 -33.84 1.50 40.47
N ARG A 169 -34.45 1.02 39.38
CA ARG A 169 -35.89 0.78 39.31
C ARG A 169 -36.40 -0.18 40.39
N ARG A 170 -35.65 -1.25 40.69
CA ARG A 170 -36.01 -2.20 41.77
C ARG A 170 -35.91 -1.56 43.16
N LEU A 171 -34.90 -0.72 43.39
CA LEU A 171 -34.72 -0.02 44.65
C LEU A 171 -35.78 1.06 44.86
N GLU A 172 -36.12 1.82 43.81
CA GLU A 172 -37.21 2.79 43.84
C GLU A 172 -38.55 2.13 44.16
N GLU A 173 -38.85 1.00 43.51
CA GLU A 173 -40.07 0.23 43.79
C GLU A 173 -40.11 -0.29 45.24
N ARG A 174 -38.98 -0.81 45.75
CA ARG A 174 -38.88 -1.24 47.15
C ARG A 174 -39.05 -0.09 48.13
N ASN A 175 -38.49 1.08 47.86
CA ASN A 175 -38.68 2.26 48.70
C ASN A 175 -40.14 2.69 48.74
N ARG A 176 -40.83 2.73 47.60
CA ARG A 176 -42.27 3.02 47.56
C ARG A 176 -43.09 2.05 48.39
N GLN A 177 -42.78 0.75 48.31
CA GLN A 177 -43.45 -0.27 49.11
C GLN A 177 -43.21 -0.08 50.61
N LEU A 178 -41.97 0.24 51.01
CA LEU A 178 -41.64 0.53 52.41
C LEU A 178 -42.32 1.81 52.91
N GLU A 179 -42.39 2.85 52.09
CA GLU A 179 -43.10 4.10 52.40
C GLU A 179 -44.59 3.84 52.62
N GLN A 180 -45.24 3.07 51.73
CA GLN A 180 -46.65 2.68 51.88
C GLN A 180 -46.89 1.85 53.15
N GLN A 181 -46.06 0.84 53.41
CA GLN A 181 -46.16 0.04 54.64
C GLN A 181 -45.99 0.89 55.90
N MET A 182 -45.10 1.89 55.86
CA MET A 182 -44.92 2.82 56.98
C MET A 182 -46.17 3.68 57.16
N GLU A 183 -46.75 4.20 56.08
CA GLU A 183 -47.97 5.00 56.12
C GLU A 183 -49.16 4.21 56.68
N GLU A 184 -49.33 2.95 56.26
CA GLU A 184 -50.35 2.03 56.78
C GLU A 184 -50.16 1.76 58.28
N LYS A 185 -48.94 1.45 58.72
CA LYS A 185 -48.63 1.26 60.14
C LYS A 185 -48.90 2.52 60.96
N VAL A 186 -48.56 3.69 60.43
CA VAL A 186 -48.85 4.97 61.11
C VAL A 186 -50.36 5.17 61.23
N LYS A 187 -51.14 4.90 60.18
CA LYS A 187 -52.61 4.95 60.22
C LYS A 187 -53.17 4.00 61.27
N GLU A 188 -52.72 2.75 61.30
CA GLU A 188 -53.14 1.75 62.29
C GLU A 188 -52.83 2.21 63.73
N ILE A 189 -51.62 2.71 63.99
CA ILE A 189 -51.23 3.23 65.31
C ILE A 189 -52.11 4.43 65.71
N VAL A 190 -52.40 5.34 64.77
CA VAL A 190 -53.27 6.49 65.03
C VAL A 190 -54.70 6.05 65.34
N GLU A 191 -55.26 5.10 64.59
CA GLU A 191 -56.59 4.54 64.84
C GLU A 191 -56.67 3.86 66.21
N ILE A 192 -55.68 3.04 66.57
CA ILE A 192 -55.60 2.39 67.89
C ILE A 192 -55.57 3.44 69.01
N LYS A 193 -54.73 4.48 68.86
CA LYS A 193 -54.65 5.58 69.83
C LYS A 193 -55.96 6.36 69.93
N GLN A 194 -56.63 6.64 68.82
CA GLN A 194 -57.92 7.31 68.80
C GLN A 194 -58.99 6.50 69.52
N ARG A 195 -59.05 5.18 69.28
CA ARG A 195 -59.97 4.28 70.00
C ARG A 195 -59.68 4.26 71.49
N SER A 196 -58.41 4.08 71.87
CA SER A 196 -57.99 4.09 73.28
C SER A 196 -58.34 5.40 73.97
N LEU A 197 -58.14 6.54 73.31
CA LEU A 197 -58.48 7.85 73.86
C LEU A 197 -59.99 8.04 73.99
N ALA A 198 -60.78 7.54 73.03
CA ALA A 198 -62.24 7.56 73.10
C ALA A 198 -62.76 6.69 74.26
N GLU A 199 -62.19 5.50 74.45
CA GLU A 199 -62.51 4.62 75.58
C GLU A 199 -62.14 5.26 76.92
N GLU A 200 -60.97 5.91 77.02
CA GLU A 200 -60.55 6.63 78.23
C GLU A 200 -61.50 7.79 78.54
N ASN A 201 -61.81 8.64 77.54
CA ASN A 201 -62.77 9.73 77.69
C ASN A 201 -64.15 9.23 78.12
N GLN A 202 -64.63 8.11 77.56
CA GLN A 202 -65.89 7.51 77.95
C GLN A 202 -65.85 7.06 79.42
N LYS A 203 -64.79 6.38 79.85
CA LYS A 203 -64.61 6.00 81.27
C LYS A 203 -64.58 7.22 82.19
N THR A 204 -63.88 8.29 81.80
CA THR A 204 -63.86 9.54 82.59
C THR A 204 -65.27 10.15 82.70
N LEU A 205 -66.05 10.14 81.61
CA LEU A 205 -67.44 10.62 81.62
C LEU A 205 -68.37 9.76 82.48
N GLU A 206 -68.13 8.45 82.56
CA GLU A 206 -68.88 7.53 83.43
C GLU A 206 -68.56 7.77 84.90
N VAL A 207 -67.28 7.96 85.26
CA VAL A 207 -66.84 8.31 86.63
C VAL A 207 -67.39 9.65 87.10
N LEU A 208 -67.55 10.64 86.20
CA LEU A 208 -68.12 11.95 86.54
C LEU A 208 -69.66 11.93 86.70
N LYS A 209 -70.32 10.82 86.36
CA LYS A 209 -71.78 10.65 86.47
C LYS A 209 -72.22 9.84 87.70
N GLU A 210 -71.28 9.22 88.41
CA GLU A 210 -71.46 8.64 89.75
C GLU A 210 -71.15 9.67 90.85
#